data_AF-A0A4P7MVK7-F1
#
_entry.id   AF-A0A4P7MVK7-F1
#
_cell.length_a   1.000
_cell.length_b   1.000
_cell.length_c   1.000
_cell.angle_alpha   90.00
_cell.angle_beta   90.00
_cell.angle_gamma   90.00
#
_symmetry.space_group_name_H-M   'P 1'
#
loop_
_entity.id
_entity.type
_entity.pdbx_description
1 polymer ?
#
loop_
_entity_poly.entity_id
_entity_poly.type
_entity_poly.pdbx_seq_one_letter_code
_entity_poly.pdbx_strand_id
1 'polypeptide(L)'
;MINVAYNKFALDRKEDREILNWLTAINYGLQHSDYRTRRQPGTGLWLLDAKEYKTWRSTPAQTLFCPGMPGAGKTILTSIVIDDLKQTFSDDNAFAIAYIYCNFKRKDEQKIENMMANLLKQLIQAMSSFPDALKQLYENHCKNGTRPTLQETYQTFRSVASAYSRVFIVVDALDECQTSNDYAV
;
A
#
# COMPACT_ATOMS: atom_id res chain seq x y z
N MET A 1 -18.13 -33.83 4.19
CA MET A 1 -18.14 -32.43 4.67
C MET A 1 -16.84 -31.66 4.36
N ILE A 2 -15.66 -32.29 4.37
CA ILE A 2 -14.36 -31.61 4.11
C ILE A 2 -14.24 -31.04 2.68
N ASN A 3 -14.75 -31.74 1.67
CA ASN A 3 -14.59 -31.34 0.26
C ASN A 3 -15.42 -30.10 -0.15
N VAL A 4 -16.58 -29.89 0.49
CA VAL A 4 -17.44 -28.73 0.21
C VAL A 4 -16.87 -27.46 0.83
N ALA A 5 -16.36 -27.54 2.06
CA ALA A 5 -15.70 -26.41 2.71
C ALA A 5 -14.42 -26.01 1.95
N TYR A 6 -13.58 -26.97 1.56
CA TYR A 6 -12.37 -26.71 0.78
C TYR A 6 -12.67 -26.00 -0.56
N ASN A 7 -13.67 -26.48 -1.30
CA ASN A 7 -14.08 -25.85 -2.55
C ASN A 7 -14.63 -24.44 -2.35
N LYS A 8 -15.39 -24.21 -1.27
CA LYS A 8 -15.88 -22.87 -0.90
C LYS A 8 -14.73 -21.91 -0.57
N PHE A 9 -13.78 -22.32 0.27
CA PHE A 9 -12.59 -21.50 0.57
C PHE A 9 -11.74 -21.20 -0.68
N ALA A 10 -11.64 -22.15 -1.62
CA ALA A 10 -10.92 -21.92 -2.86
C ALA A 10 -11.64 -20.94 -3.80
N LEU A 11 -12.98 -21.00 -3.84
CA LEU A 11 -13.82 -20.07 -4.59
C LEU A 11 -13.77 -18.65 -4.00
N ASP A 12 -13.92 -18.51 -2.68
CA ASP A 12 -13.87 -17.21 -1.99
C ASP A 12 -12.52 -16.52 -2.27
N ARG A 13 -11.40 -17.26 -2.19
CA ARG A 13 -10.07 -16.70 -2.52
C ARG A 13 -9.89 -16.32 -3.98
N LYS A 14 -10.64 -16.93 -4.91
CA LYS A 14 -10.61 -16.56 -6.32
C LYS A 14 -11.39 -15.27 -6.55
N GLU A 15 -12.59 -15.18 -5.98
CA GLU A 15 -13.44 -13.99 -6.01
C GLU A 15 -12.70 -12.78 -5.40
N ASP A 16 -12.10 -12.95 -4.22
CA ASP A 16 -11.32 -11.90 -3.56
C ASP A 16 -10.19 -11.36 -4.46
N ARG A 17 -9.49 -12.24 -5.20
CA ARG A 17 -8.46 -11.83 -6.15
C ARG A 17 -9.03 -11.08 -7.35
N GLU A 18 -10.19 -11.52 -7.86
CA GLU A 18 -10.89 -10.85 -8.95
C GLU A 18 -11.31 -9.43 -8.55
N ILE A 19 -11.85 -9.27 -7.34
CA ILE A 19 -12.23 -7.97 -6.78
C ILE A 19 -11.01 -7.07 -6.57
N LEU A 20 -9.90 -7.58 -6.02
CA LEU A 20 -8.68 -6.78 -5.83
C LEU A 20 -8.03 -6.37 -7.15
N ASN A 21 -8.08 -7.24 -8.18
CA ASN A 21 -7.60 -6.91 -9.52
C ASN A 21 -8.52 -5.93 -10.24
N TRP A 22 -9.83 -6.02 -10.00
CA TRP A 22 -10.78 -5.01 -10.43
C TRP A 22 -10.42 -3.67 -9.79
N LEU A 23 -10.18 -3.60 -8.48
CA LEU A 23 -9.87 -2.34 -7.79
C LEU A 23 -8.63 -1.65 -8.38
N THR A 24 -7.54 -2.40 -8.58
CA THR A 24 -6.37 -1.92 -9.34
C THR A 24 -5.49 -3.06 -9.82
N ALA A 25 -4.96 -2.93 -11.03
CA ALA A 25 -3.95 -3.85 -11.58
C ALA A 25 -2.54 -3.56 -11.06
N ILE A 26 -2.30 -2.39 -10.46
CA ILE A 26 -0.98 -1.98 -10.00
C ILE A 26 -0.51 -2.91 -8.86
N ASN A 27 0.78 -3.27 -8.91
CA ASN A 27 1.42 -4.11 -7.91
C ASN A 27 2.83 -3.58 -7.58
N TYR A 28 2.94 -2.83 -6.48
CA TYR A 28 4.22 -2.34 -5.95
C TYR A 28 5.10 -3.45 -5.34
N GLY A 29 4.55 -4.65 -5.08
CA GLY A 29 5.31 -5.78 -4.54
C GLY A 29 6.42 -6.27 -5.48
N LEU A 30 6.23 -6.18 -6.79
CA LEU A 30 7.27 -6.51 -7.77
C LEU A 30 8.43 -5.52 -7.68
N GLN A 31 8.12 -4.21 -7.70
CA GLN A 31 9.13 -3.16 -7.57
C GLN A 31 9.88 -3.25 -6.23
N HIS A 32 9.16 -3.52 -5.13
CA HIS A 32 9.78 -3.74 -3.83
C HIS A 32 10.78 -4.90 -3.86
N SER A 33 10.43 -6.02 -4.51
CA SER A 33 11.32 -7.19 -4.66
C SER A 33 12.57 -6.84 -5.48
N ASP A 34 12.42 -6.06 -6.55
CA ASP A 34 13.53 -5.59 -7.37
C ASP A 34 14.48 -4.68 -6.58
N TYR A 35 13.93 -3.69 -5.85
CA TYR A 35 14.73 -2.77 -5.03
C TYR A 35 15.41 -3.48 -3.85
N ARG A 36 14.75 -4.46 -3.24
CA ARG A 36 15.33 -5.32 -2.22
C ARG A 36 16.53 -6.10 -2.76
N THR A 37 16.43 -6.65 -3.97
CA THR A 37 17.51 -7.41 -4.62
C THR A 37 18.72 -6.53 -4.96
N ARG A 38 18.50 -5.25 -5.28
CA ARG A 38 19.56 -4.31 -5.63
C ARG A 38 20.28 -3.71 -4.41
N ARG A 39 19.74 -3.90 -3.20
CA ARG A 39 20.31 -3.38 -1.95
C ARG A 39 21.71 -3.95 -1.72
N GLN A 40 22.65 -3.09 -1.37
CA GLN A 40 23.96 -3.52 -0.92
C GLN A 40 23.92 -3.85 0.58
N PRO A 41 24.44 -5.01 1.03
CA PRO A 41 24.49 -5.37 2.44
C PRO A 41 25.13 -4.28 3.31
N GLY A 42 24.57 -4.03 4.49
CA GLY A 42 25.06 -3.01 5.44
C GLY A 42 24.69 -1.56 5.10
N THR A 43 24.17 -1.27 3.89
CA THR A 43 23.75 0.10 3.53
C THR A 43 22.41 0.48 4.15
N GLY A 44 22.25 1.77 4.42
CA GLY A 44 21.00 2.39 4.86
C GLY A 44 20.56 2.06 6.30
N LEU A 45 21.35 1.27 7.04
CA LEU A 45 21.03 0.87 8.41
C LEU A 45 21.04 2.04 9.40
N TRP A 46 21.84 3.08 9.12
CA TRP A 46 21.89 4.29 9.94
C TRP A 46 20.50 4.93 10.15
N LEU A 47 19.59 4.80 9.16
CA LEU A 47 18.24 5.34 9.25
C LEU A 47 17.42 4.60 10.30
N LEU A 48 17.57 3.27 10.39
CA LEU A 48 16.87 2.46 11.38
C LEU A 48 17.32 2.79 12.81
N ASP A 49 18.55 3.28 12.95
CA ASP A 49 19.10 3.71 14.23
C ASP A 49 18.76 5.15 14.62
N ALA A 50 18.34 5.97 13.65
CA ALA A 50 18.00 7.37 13.85
C ALA A 50 16.85 7.54 14.86
N LYS A 51 16.96 8.56 15.71
CA LYS A 51 15.95 8.86 16.74
C LYS A 51 14.61 9.19 16.11
N GLU A 52 14.63 9.92 15.00
CA GLU A 52 13.48 10.35 14.22
C GLU A 52 12.70 9.14 13.71
N TYR A 53 13.40 8.15 13.15
CA TYR A 53 12.80 6.90 12.69
C TYR A 53 12.17 6.11 13.84
N LYS A 54 12.93 5.91 14.92
CA LYS A 54 12.43 5.17 16.11
C LYS A 54 11.20 5.86 16.73
N THR A 55 11.18 7.19 16.74
CA THR A 55 10.04 7.99 17.24
C THR A 55 8.82 7.83 16.34
N TRP A 56 9.01 7.98 15.02
CA TRP A 56 7.95 7.78 14.02
C TRP A 56 7.36 6.37 14.08
N ARG A 57 8.20 5.34 14.18
CA ARG A 57 7.76 3.94 14.23
C ARG A 57 6.94 3.61 15.48
N SER A 58 7.25 4.26 16.61
CA SER A 58 6.68 3.91 17.91
C SER A 58 5.45 4.74 18.30
N THR A 59 5.34 5.96 17.76
CA THR A 59 4.32 6.94 18.15
C THR A 59 3.20 7.01 17.11
N PRO A 60 1.91 6.93 17.51
CA PRO A 60 0.79 7.11 16.59
C PRO A 60 0.77 8.49 15.92
N ALA A 61 0.14 8.55 14.74
CA ALA A 61 -0.13 9.79 14.00
C ALA A 61 1.11 10.67 13.73
N GLN A 62 2.26 10.04 13.45
CA GLN A 62 3.49 10.74 13.07
C GLN A 62 3.73 10.69 11.56
N THR A 63 4.40 11.72 11.05
CA THR A 63 4.92 11.78 9.68
C THR A 63 6.43 11.97 9.75
N LEU A 64 7.17 11.07 9.11
CA LEU A 64 8.62 11.20 8.91
C LEU A 64 8.88 11.63 7.47
N PHE A 65 9.48 12.79 7.30
CA PHE A 65 9.90 13.27 5.98
C PHE A 65 11.41 13.07 5.81
N CYS A 66 11.80 12.35 4.75
CA CYS A 66 13.19 12.01 4.46
C CYS A 66 13.65 12.71 3.16
N PRO A 67 14.05 14.00 3.23
CA PRO A 67 14.56 14.70 2.07
C PRO A 67 15.92 14.14 1.65
N GLY A 68 16.22 14.21 0.36
CA GLY A 68 17.53 13.83 -0.15
C GLY A 68 17.69 14.21 -1.61
N MET A 69 18.92 14.52 -2.02
CA MET A 69 19.22 14.83 -3.41
C MET A 69 18.91 13.63 -4.34
N PRO A 70 18.69 13.86 -5.65
CA PRO A 70 18.66 12.78 -6.63
C PRO A 70 19.90 11.87 -6.50
N GLY A 71 19.70 10.55 -6.57
CA GLY A 71 20.79 9.59 -6.40
C GLY A 71 21.21 9.28 -4.96
N ALA A 72 20.65 9.94 -3.93
CA ALA A 72 20.98 9.69 -2.52
C ALA A 72 20.54 8.31 -1.97
N GLY A 73 19.95 7.44 -2.80
CA GLY A 73 19.52 6.10 -2.40
C GLY A 73 18.17 6.04 -1.68
N LYS A 74 17.32 7.08 -1.78
CA LYS A 74 15.99 7.14 -1.15
C LYS A 74 15.13 5.89 -1.38
N THR A 75 15.04 5.42 -2.62
CA THR A 75 14.31 4.20 -2.98
C THR A 75 14.82 2.95 -2.25
N ILE A 76 16.14 2.84 -2.06
CA ILE A 76 16.74 1.74 -1.29
C ILE A 76 16.47 1.92 0.21
N LEU A 77 16.52 3.14 0.74
CA LEU A 77 16.11 3.40 2.12
C LEU A 77 14.63 3.06 2.35
N THR A 78 13.76 3.36 1.39
CA THR A 78 12.34 3.00 1.44
C THR A 78 12.15 1.48 1.50
N SER A 79 12.86 0.70 0.67
CA SER A 79 12.77 -0.77 0.75
C SER A 79 13.28 -1.31 2.09
N ILE A 80 14.32 -0.71 2.67
CA ILE A 80 14.85 -1.05 4.00
C ILE A 80 13.81 -0.79 5.08
N VAL A 81 13.15 0.37 5.07
CA VAL A 81 12.11 0.73 6.03
C VAL A 81 10.94 -0.25 5.96
N ILE A 82 10.48 -0.61 4.75
CA ILE A 82 9.37 -1.56 4.58
C ILE A 82 9.74 -2.94 5.15
N ASP A 83 10.96 -3.42 4.88
CA ASP A 83 11.44 -4.71 5.39
C ASP A 83 11.59 -4.68 6.92
N ASP A 84 12.12 -3.60 7.50
CA ASP A 84 12.23 -3.43 8.96
C ASP A 84 10.86 -3.45 9.64
N LEU A 85 9.87 -2.76 9.07
CA LEU A 85 8.51 -2.75 9.61
C LEU A 85 7.89 -4.16 9.54
N LYS A 86 8.03 -4.86 8.41
CA LYS A 86 7.53 -6.24 8.28
C LYS A 86 8.18 -7.18 9.31
N GLN A 87 9.47 -7.01 9.57
CA GLN A 87 10.20 -7.83 10.53
C GLN A 87 9.83 -7.47 11.97
N THR A 88 9.74 -6.18 12.30
CA THR A 88 9.49 -5.68 13.65
C THR A 88 8.10 -6.06 14.15
N PHE A 89 7.11 -6.10 13.24
CA PHE A 89 5.72 -6.36 13.58
C PHE A 89 5.24 -7.74 13.11
N SER A 90 6.13 -8.67 12.73
CA SER A 90 5.73 -9.96 12.14
C SER A 90 4.71 -10.78 12.94
N ASP A 91 4.72 -10.62 14.26
CA ASP A 91 3.87 -11.36 15.20
C ASP A 91 2.60 -10.57 15.60
N ASP A 92 2.49 -9.31 15.19
CA ASP A 92 1.32 -8.47 15.41
C ASP A 92 0.31 -8.71 14.28
N ASN A 93 -0.85 -9.27 14.59
CA ASN A 93 -1.90 -9.48 13.58
C ASN A 93 -2.76 -8.22 13.35
N ALA A 94 -2.49 -7.13 14.06
CA ALA A 94 -3.30 -5.91 14.04
C ALA A 94 -2.58 -4.72 13.37
N PHE A 95 -1.42 -4.90 12.74
CA PHE A 95 -0.80 -3.85 11.92
C PHE A 95 -0.97 -4.09 10.41
N ALA A 96 -0.89 -3.01 9.64
CA ALA A 96 -0.78 -3.07 8.18
C ALA A 96 0.34 -2.16 7.67
N ILE A 97 0.91 -2.54 6.54
CA ILE A 97 1.83 -1.69 5.77
C ILE A 97 1.29 -1.57 4.36
N ALA A 98 1.18 -0.34 3.86
CA ALA A 98 1.02 -0.06 2.45
C ALA A 98 2.14 0.85 1.96
N TYR A 99 2.57 0.65 0.72
CA TYR A 99 3.65 1.46 0.16
C TYR A 99 3.49 1.76 -1.32
N ILE A 100 4.03 2.90 -1.74
CA ILE A 100 4.01 3.39 -3.12
C ILE A 100 5.43 3.73 -3.53
N TYR A 101 5.82 3.31 -4.73
CA TYR A 101 7.03 3.80 -5.39
C TYR A 101 6.62 4.75 -6.54
N CYS A 102 6.71 6.06 -6.30
CA CYS A 102 6.52 7.06 -7.36
C CYS A 102 7.64 6.91 -8.41
N ASN A 103 7.33 7.30 -9.65
CA ASN A 103 8.19 7.15 -10.81
C ASN A 103 7.66 8.07 -11.91
N PHE A 104 8.42 9.12 -12.22
CA PHE A 104 8.03 10.14 -13.21
C PHE A 104 7.73 9.59 -14.62
N LYS A 105 8.18 8.37 -14.95
CA LYS A 105 7.93 7.71 -16.25
C LYS A 105 6.57 7.03 -16.32
N ARG A 106 5.87 6.87 -15.19
CA ARG A 106 4.58 6.15 -15.10
C ARG A 106 3.44 7.07 -14.67
N LYS A 107 3.42 8.28 -15.23
CA LYS A 107 2.44 9.32 -14.87
C LYS A 107 0.99 8.84 -14.96
N ASP A 108 0.66 8.03 -15.97
CA ASP A 108 -0.70 7.51 -16.15
C ASP A 108 -1.11 6.48 -15.07
N GLU A 109 -0.14 5.73 -14.52
CA GLU A 109 -0.35 4.81 -13.41
C GLU A 109 -0.40 5.56 -12.05
N GLN A 110 0.12 6.78 -11.99
CA GLN A 110 0.33 7.56 -10.78
C GLN A 110 -0.67 8.71 -10.61
N LYS A 111 -1.91 8.49 -11.03
CA LYS A 111 -3.04 9.33 -10.64
C LYS A 111 -3.43 9.05 -9.19
N ILE A 112 -3.97 10.05 -8.50
CA ILE A 112 -4.32 9.94 -7.07
C ILE A 112 -5.34 8.82 -6.82
N GLU A 113 -6.24 8.57 -7.76
CA GLU A 113 -7.22 7.49 -7.73
C GLU A 113 -6.54 6.11 -7.72
N ASN A 114 -5.52 5.94 -8.57
CA ASN A 114 -4.77 4.69 -8.67
C ASN A 114 -3.93 4.44 -7.41
N MET A 115 -3.34 5.50 -6.83
CA MET A 115 -2.60 5.41 -5.57
C MET A 115 -3.51 5.01 -4.41
N MET A 116 -4.65 5.68 -4.27
CA MET A 116 -5.61 5.37 -3.21
C MET A 116 -6.17 3.95 -3.34
N ALA A 117 -6.52 3.53 -4.57
CA ALA A 117 -6.96 2.16 -4.83
C ALA A 117 -5.87 1.14 -4.49
N ASN A 118 -4.60 1.47 -4.73
CA ASN A 118 -3.49 0.58 -4.40
C ASN A 118 -3.20 0.48 -2.90
N LEU A 119 -3.26 1.59 -2.17
CA LEU A 119 -3.17 1.58 -0.70
C LEU A 119 -4.28 0.72 -0.10
N LEU A 120 -5.52 0.89 -0.58
CA LEU A 120 -6.65 0.06 -0.18
C LEU A 120 -6.41 -1.42 -0.48
N LYS A 121 -5.96 -1.76 -1.69
CA LYS A 121 -5.63 -3.14 -2.08
C LYS A 121 -4.62 -3.77 -1.13
N GLN A 122 -3.53 -3.07 -0.81
CA GLN A 122 -2.48 -3.59 0.09
C GLN A 122 -3.01 -3.83 1.51
N LEU A 123 -3.81 -2.91 2.06
CA LEU A 123 -4.44 -3.09 3.36
C LEU A 123 -5.37 -4.31 3.38
N ILE A 124 -6.14 -4.55 2.32
CA ILE A 124 -7.05 -5.70 2.27
C ILE A 124 -6.29 -7.02 2.13
N GLN A 125 -5.20 -7.04 1.35
CA GLN A 125 -4.37 -8.22 1.18
C GLN A 125 -3.72 -8.70 2.50
N ALA A 126 -3.56 -7.81 3.47
CA ALA A 126 -3.06 -8.14 4.80
C ALA A 126 -4.15 -8.62 5.77
N MET A 127 -5.44 -8.48 5.43
CA MET A 127 -6.54 -8.91 6.32
C MET A 127 -6.71 -10.42 6.33
N SER A 128 -7.10 -10.97 7.48
CA SER A 128 -7.50 -12.37 7.62
C SER A 128 -8.87 -12.67 6.99
N SER A 129 -9.75 -11.67 6.93
CA SER A 129 -11.09 -11.75 6.34
C SER A 129 -11.31 -10.63 5.33
N PHE A 130 -11.85 -10.97 4.16
CA PHE A 130 -12.14 -10.00 3.12
C PHE A 130 -13.28 -9.06 3.54
N PRO A 131 -13.13 -7.73 3.42
CA PRO A 131 -14.11 -6.79 3.95
C PRO A 131 -15.37 -6.71 3.07
N ASP A 132 -16.53 -6.80 3.70
CA ASP A 132 -17.84 -6.64 3.05
C ASP A 132 -17.98 -5.27 2.36
N ALA A 133 -17.34 -4.22 2.91
CA ALA A 133 -17.33 -2.89 2.33
C ALA A 133 -16.78 -2.89 0.89
N LEU A 134 -15.71 -3.65 0.60
CA LEU A 134 -15.19 -3.75 -0.76
C LEU A 134 -16.06 -4.63 -1.65
N LYS A 135 -16.67 -5.70 -1.11
CA LYS A 135 -17.62 -6.55 -1.87
C LYS A 135 -18.83 -5.74 -2.33
N GLN A 136 -19.43 -4.97 -1.43
CA GLN A 136 -20.56 -4.08 -1.76
C GLN A 136 -20.17 -3.02 -2.79
N LEU A 137 -18.99 -2.40 -2.63
CA LEU A 137 -18.48 -1.44 -3.60
C LEU A 137 -18.30 -2.09 -4.99
N TYR A 138 -17.70 -3.28 -5.04
CA TYR A 138 -17.55 -4.06 -6.26
C TYR A 138 -18.89 -4.36 -6.93
N GLU A 139 -19.85 -4.92 -6.19
CA GLU A 139 -21.18 -5.24 -6.71
C GLU A 139 -21.90 -4.02 -7.29
N ASN A 140 -21.84 -2.87 -6.60
CA ASN A 140 -22.49 -1.64 -7.02
C ASN A 140 -21.92 -1.11 -8.35
N HIS A 141 -20.60 -1.19 -8.52
CA HIS A 141 -19.95 -0.70 -9.74
C HIS A 141 -19.97 -1.71 -10.88
N CYS A 142 -19.90 -3.02 -10.59
CA CYS A 142 -19.99 -4.06 -11.61
C CYS A 142 -21.37 -4.10 -12.27
N LYS A 143 -22.45 -3.98 -11.49
CA LYS A 143 -23.83 -3.91 -12.04
C LYS A 143 -24.01 -2.72 -12.99
N ASN A 144 -23.31 -1.61 -12.73
CA ASN A 144 -23.44 -0.36 -13.47
C ASN A 144 -22.34 -0.16 -14.55
N GLY A 145 -21.37 -1.06 -14.66
CA GLY A 145 -20.23 -0.91 -15.57
C GLY A 145 -19.33 0.29 -15.26
N THR A 146 -19.28 0.75 -14.00
CA THR A 146 -18.54 1.94 -13.58
C THR A 146 -17.30 1.61 -12.73
N ARG A 147 -16.54 2.64 -12.35
CA ARG A 147 -15.41 2.55 -11.41
C ARG A 147 -15.72 3.36 -10.16
N PRO A 148 -15.19 2.97 -8.99
CA PRO A 148 -15.34 3.74 -7.77
C PRO A 148 -14.64 5.10 -7.92
N THR A 149 -15.30 6.12 -7.40
CA THR A 149 -14.71 7.46 -7.26
C THR A 149 -13.57 7.46 -6.25
N LEU A 150 -12.76 8.51 -6.27
CA LEU A 150 -11.73 8.74 -5.25
C LEU A 150 -12.33 8.76 -3.84
N GLN A 151 -13.50 9.38 -3.68
CA GLN A 151 -14.19 9.51 -2.41
C GLN A 151 -14.67 8.15 -1.87
N GLU A 152 -15.30 7.32 -2.71
CA GLU A 152 -15.74 5.97 -2.32
C GLU A 152 -14.54 5.07 -1.95
N THR A 153 -13.46 5.17 -2.73
CA THR A 153 -12.21 4.45 -2.46
C THR A 153 -11.60 4.89 -1.12
N TYR A 154 -11.56 6.20 -0.86
CA TYR A 154 -11.06 6.76 0.40
C TYR A 154 -11.91 6.36 1.61
N GLN A 155 -13.25 6.38 1.47
CA GLN A 155 -14.15 5.93 2.54
C GLN A 155 -13.95 4.45 2.87
N THR A 156 -13.81 3.61 1.84
CA THR A 156 -13.51 2.19 2.00
C THR A 156 -12.15 1.98 2.65
N PHE A 157 -11.14 2.75 2.23
CA PHE A 157 -9.81 2.77 2.86
C PHE A 157 -9.88 3.11 4.34
N ARG A 158 -10.63 4.14 4.74
CA ARG A 158 -10.80 4.50 6.15
C ARG A 158 -11.47 3.39 6.96
N SER A 159 -12.50 2.77 6.40
CA SER A 159 -13.20 1.65 7.03
C SER A 159 -12.23 0.48 7.28
N VAL A 160 -11.50 0.07 6.25
CA VAL A 160 -10.50 -1.01 6.35
C VAL A 160 -9.36 -0.64 7.31
N ALA A 161 -8.82 0.57 7.22
CA ALA A 161 -7.75 1.05 8.08
C ALA A 161 -8.14 1.04 9.57
N SER A 162 -9.43 1.27 9.88
CA SER A 162 -9.93 1.26 11.26
C SER A 162 -9.96 -0.13 11.92
N ALA A 163 -9.84 -1.20 11.13
CA ALA A 163 -9.71 -2.57 11.66
C ALA A 163 -8.30 -2.87 12.19
N TYR A 164 -7.32 -2.04 11.87
CA TYR A 164 -5.94 -2.17 12.33
C TYR A 164 -5.68 -1.27 13.54
N SER A 165 -4.87 -1.76 14.50
CA SER A 165 -4.34 -0.95 15.60
C SER A 165 -3.33 0.08 15.10
N ARG A 166 -2.65 -0.23 13.99
CA ARG A 166 -1.61 0.61 13.40
C ARG A 166 -1.50 0.39 11.88
N VAL A 167 -1.43 1.47 11.13
CA VAL A 167 -1.17 1.43 9.69
C VAL A 167 0.05 2.28 9.37
N PHE A 168 1.03 1.69 8.69
CA PHE A 168 2.16 2.41 8.11
C PHE A 168 1.92 2.63 6.62
N ILE A 169 2.05 3.88 6.18
CA ILE A 169 2.04 4.24 4.77
C ILE A 169 3.41 4.78 4.42
N VAL A 170 4.10 4.14 3.47
CA VAL A 170 5.45 4.51 3.05
C VAL A 170 5.42 4.92 1.58
N VAL A 171 5.80 6.16 1.27
CA VAL A 171 5.78 6.67 -0.11
C VAL A 171 7.19 7.08 -0.52
N ASP A 172 7.73 6.43 -1.55
CA ASP A 172 9.01 6.78 -2.15
C ASP A 172 8.83 7.83 -3.25
N ALA A 173 9.79 8.77 -3.33
CA ALA A 173 9.89 9.77 -4.40
C ALA A 173 8.59 10.56 -4.67
N LEU A 174 7.90 11.00 -3.61
CA LEU A 174 6.63 11.72 -3.70
C LEU A 174 6.67 12.95 -4.64
N ASP A 175 7.84 13.56 -4.81
CA ASP A 175 8.10 14.67 -5.73
C ASP A 175 8.01 14.29 -7.22
N GLU A 176 8.09 13.00 -7.55
CA GLU A 176 7.93 12.49 -8.92
C GLU A 176 6.46 12.22 -9.29
N CYS A 177 5.55 12.33 -8.33
CA CYS A 177 4.11 12.16 -8.54
C CYS A 177 3.48 13.45 -9.10
N GLN A 178 2.41 13.33 -9.90
CA GLN A 178 1.80 14.49 -10.55
C GLN A 178 1.29 15.51 -9.51
N THR A 179 1.83 16.72 -9.53
CA THR A 179 1.25 17.85 -8.80
C THR A 179 0.07 18.38 -9.60
N SER A 180 -1.11 18.45 -9.00
CA SER A 180 -2.29 19.13 -9.55
C SER A 180 -2.08 20.65 -9.57
N ASN A 181 -1.11 21.13 -10.35
CA ASN A 181 -0.77 22.55 -10.52
C ASN A 181 -0.73 22.98 -11.99
N ASP A 182 -1.45 22.27 -12.87
CA ASP A 182 -1.71 22.71 -14.25
C ASP A 182 -3.08 23.42 -14.39
N TYR A 183 -3.53 24.12 -13.34
CA TYR A 183 -4.44 25.27 -13.52
C TYR A 183 -3.58 26.54 -13.56
N ALA A 184 -2.85 26.70 -14.67
CA ALA A 184 -2.45 28.02 -15.09
C ALA A 184 -3.71 28.74 -15.59
N VAL A 185 -3.89 29.95 -15.07
CA VAL A 185 -4.93 30.95 -15.40
C VAL A 185 -5.08 31.14 -16.90
#